data_AF-A0A2N3AMF4-F1
#
_entry.id   AF-A0A2N3AMF4-F1
#
_cell.length_a   1.000
_cell.length_b   1.000
_cell.length_c   1.000
_cell.angle_alpha   90.00
_cell.angle_beta   90.00
_cell.angle_gamma   90.00
#
_symmetry.space_group_name_H-M   'P 1'
#
loop_
_entity.id
_entity.type
_entity.pdbx_description
1 polymer ?
#
loop_
_entity_poly.entity_id
_entity_poly.type
_entity_poly.pdbx_seq_one_letter_code
_entity_poly.pdbx_strand_id
1 'polypeptide(L)'
;MQNYQVEPPEEGVYEWTVSPEKAPDKPTYLEVYFEKGVPQSINGEKMSLVNLILSLNKIGGENGVGRVDMVENRLVGIKSREIYECPGATILLKVYQSLEGLVYPRELSHFKQIVSQKYSELTYYGLWFSALKEALDGFVKVIKDKVTGTIKVKLFKGNCVVVGRKSKNSLYDFNLATYDRGDTFNQDFAKGFIGLWGLPTKVYSSVNREISNQ
;
A
#
# COMPACT_ATOMS: atom_id res chain seq x y z
N MET A 1 24.63 11.16 11.24
CA MET A 1 23.68 10.04 11.00
C MET A 1 23.30 9.27 12.27
N GLN A 2 24.25 8.85 13.14
CA GLN A 2 23.92 7.97 14.29
C GLN A 2 23.20 8.64 15.48
N ASN A 3 23.41 9.94 15.73
CA ASN A 3 22.69 10.63 16.81
C ASN A 3 21.22 10.83 16.42
N TYR A 4 20.31 10.07 17.03
CA TYR A 4 18.87 10.05 16.71
C TYR A 4 18.10 11.30 17.15
N GLN A 5 18.73 12.22 17.90
CA GLN A 5 18.08 13.44 18.40
C GLN A 5 18.21 14.63 17.43
N VAL A 6 18.97 14.48 16.35
CA VAL A 6 19.20 15.56 15.37
C VAL A 6 18.67 15.18 14.01
N GLU A 7 18.15 16.17 13.29
CA GLU A 7 17.73 16.04 11.90
C GLU A 7 18.93 15.59 11.03
N PRO A 8 18.73 14.68 10.07
CA PRO A 8 19.78 14.31 9.12
C PRO A 8 20.22 15.55 8.34
N PRO A 9 21.54 15.81 8.20
CA PRO A 9 22.01 16.90 7.37
C PRO A 9 21.61 16.65 5.91
N GLU A 10 21.26 17.72 5.19
CA GLU A 10 20.86 17.61 3.79
C GLU A 10 22.03 17.17 2.88
N GLU A 11 23.21 17.72 3.13
CA GLU A 11 24.42 17.45 2.35
C GLU A 11 25.07 16.12 2.75
N GLY A 12 25.37 15.29 1.75
CA GLY A 12 26.07 14.01 1.93
C GLY A 12 25.24 12.87 2.52
N VAL A 13 23.93 13.08 2.77
CA VAL A 13 22.99 12.03 3.18
C VAL A 13 22.04 11.64 2.07
N TYR A 14 21.54 12.63 1.31
CA TYR A 14 20.59 12.43 0.24
C TYR A 14 21.27 12.64 -1.12
N GLU A 15 21.17 11.64 -1.99
CA GLU A 15 21.72 11.66 -3.35
C GLU A 15 20.64 11.45 -4.41
N TRP A 16 19.63 10.62 -4.11
CA TRP A 16 18.61 10.22 -5.07
C TRP A 16 17.42 11.20 -5.12
N THR A 17 17.23 11.98 -4.06
CA THR A 17 16.05 12.82 -3.88
C THR A 17 16.45 14.26 -3.56
N VAL A 18 15.75 15.24 -4.14
CA VAL A 18 15.88 16.65 -3.73
C VAL A 18 15.14 16.88 -2.41
N SER A 19 15.54 17.90 -1.65
CA SER A 19 14.79 18.31 -0.46
C SER A 19 13.34 18.66 -0.85
N PRO A 20 12.34 18.29 -0.04
CA PRO A 20 10.95 18.67 -0.30
C PRO A 20 10.77 20.18 -0.53
N GLU A 21 11.53 21.03 0.16
CA GLU A 21 11.52 22.49 0.00
C GLU A 21 12.00 22.91 -1.40
N LYS A 22 13.04 22.24 -1.92
CA LYS A 22 13.64 22.49 -3.24
C LYS A 22 12.94 21.77 -4.40
N ALA A 23 12.01 20.86 -4.11
CA ALA A 23 11.21 20.18 -5.13
C ALA A 23 10.33 21.18 -5.91
N PRO A 24 9.86 20.86 -7.13
CA PRO A 24 9.04 21.76 -7.95
C PRO A 24 7.80 22.30 -7.22
N ASP A 25 7.48 23.58 -7.48
CA ASP A 25 6.25 24.22 -6.97
C ASP A 25 4.98 23.83 -7.74
N LYS A 26 5.13 23.07 -8.82
CA LYS A 26 4.01 22.49 -9.57
C LYS A 26 3.97 20.97 -9.36
N PRO A 27 2.80 20.40 -9.07
CA PRO A 27 2.66 18.97 -8.88
C PRO A 27 2.95 18.20 -10.18
N THR A 28 3.66 17.09 -10.05
CA THR A 28 3.89 16.14 -11.14
C THR A 28 2.82 15.07 -11.10
N TYR A 29 2.13 14.83 -12.22
CA TYR A 29 1.17 13.74 -12.34
C TYR A 29 1.76 12.62 -13.20
N LEU A 30 1.56 11.38 -12.77
CA LEU A 30 1.91 10.22 -13.58
C LEU A 30 0.91 9.08 -13.38
N GLU A 31 0.76 8.27 -14.41
CA GLU A 31 -0.05 7.07 -14.43
C GLU A 31 0.87 5.85 -14.52
N VAL A 32 0.71 4.88 -13.62
CA VAL A 32 1.45 3.61 -13.70
C VAL A 32 0.47 2.49 -14.00
N TYR A 33 0.77 1.72 -15.04
CA TYR A 33 0.00 0.53 -15.42
C TYR A 33 0.65 -0.73 -14.89
N PHE A 34 -0.17 -1.60 -14.31
CA PHE A 34 0.20 -2.95 -13.89
C PHE A 34 -0.55 -3.98 -14.72
N GLU A 35 0.13 -5.08 -15.03
CA GLU A 35 -0.42 -6.29 -15.63
C GLU A 35 -0.03 -7.49 -14.76
N LYS A 36 -1.03 -8.19 -14.21
CA LYS A 36 -0.82 -9.38 -13.36
C LYS A 36 0.20 -9.17 -12.24
N GLY A 37 0.11 -7.99 -11.61
CA GLY A 37 0.95 -7.59 -10.49
C GLY A 37 2.34 -7.07 -10.88
N VAL A 38 2.65 -6.90 -12.17
CA VAL A 38 3.95 -6.37 -12.62
C VAL A 38 3.73 -5.02 -13.30
N PRO A 39 4.48 -3.95 -12.94
CA PRO A 39 4.37 -2.67 -13.61
C PRO A 39 4.94 -2.78 -15.04
N GLN A 40 4.26 -2.19 -16.02
CA GLN A 40 4.58 -2.32 -17.44
C GLN A 40 4.77 -0.99 -18.17
N SER A 41 4.14 0.09 -17.69
CA SER A 41 4.27 1.41 -18.32
C SER A 41 4.07 2.56 -17.33
N ILE A 42 4.63 3.72 -17.70
CA ILE A 42 4.39 5.02 -17.07
C ILE A 42 3.81 5.93 -18.14
N ASN A 43 2.70 6.61 -17.85
CA ASN A 43 2.00 7.52 -18.79
C ASN A 43 1.70 6.88 -20.17
N GLY A 44 1.45 5.56 -20.19
CA GLY A 44 1.18 4.80 -21.40
C GLY A 44 2.44 4.32 -22.14
N GLU A 45 3.63 4.81 -21.81
CA GLU A 45 4.89 4.39 -22.42
C GLU A 45 5.39 3.08 -21.79
N LYS A 46 5.43 2.01 -22.60
CA LYS A 46 5.93 0.70 -22.17
C LYS A 46 7.44 0.71 -22.02
N MET A 47 7.93 0.07 -20.97
CA MET A 47 9.37 -0.03 -20.70
C MET A 47 9.68 -1.29 -19.91
N SER A 48 10.96 -1.72 -19.91
CA SER A 48 11.40 -2.84 -19.09
C SER A 48 11.25 -2.50 -17.60
N LEU A 49 11.10 -3.52 -16.74
CA LEU A 49 10.92 -3.33 -15.30
C LEU A 49 12.04 -2.48 -14.67
N VAL A 50 13.29 -2.72 -15.09
CA VAL A 50 14.45 -1.96 -14.60
C VAL A 50 14.34 -0.48 -15.00
N ASN A 51 14.08 -0.20 -16.27
CA ASN A 51 13.94 1.17 -16.75
C ASN A 51 12.74 1.88 -16.12
N LEU A 52 11.67 1.14 -15.82
CA LEU A 52 10.51 1.66 -15.10
C LEU A 52 10.88 2.11 -13.68
N ILE A 53 11.57 1.26 -12.93
CA ILE A 53 12.03 1.58 -11.58
C ILE A 53 12.99 2.77 -11.61
N LEU A 54 13.96 2.79 -12.53
CA LEU A 54 14.89 3.92 -12.69
C LEU A 54 14.17 5.23 -13.04
N SER A 55 13.17 5.17 -13.92
CA SER A 55 12.36 6.33 -14.29
C SER A 55 11.55 6.85 -13.09
N LEU A 56 10.95 5.95 -12.31
CA LEU A 56 10.24 6.35 -11.08
C LEU A 56 11.19 6.86 -10.00
N ASN A 57 12.42 6.34 -9.91
CA ASN A 57 13.42 6.88 -9.01
C ASN A 57 13.76 8.32 -9.37
N LYS A 58 14.00 8.59 -10.65
CA LYS A 58 14.27 9.95 -11.15
C LYS A 58 13.09 10.89 -10.87
N ILE A 59 11.90 10.54 -11.35
CA ILE A 59 10.71 11.38 -11.23
C ILE A 59 10.34 11.59 -9.74
N GLY A 60 10.37 10.53 -8.93
CA GLY A 60 10.10 10.61 -7.50
C GLY A 60 11.15 11.44 -6.77
N GLY A 61 12.42 11.25 -7.12
CA GLY A 61 13.56 11.97 -6.56
C GLY A 61 13.52 13.47 -6.83
N GLU A 62 13.19 13.87 -8.07
CA GLU A 62 12.97 15.28 -8.44
C GLU A 62 11.81 15.92 -7.67
N ASN A 63 10.87 15.13 -7.14
CA ASN A 63 9.75 15.59 -6.33
C ASN A 63 9.97 15.39 -4.81
N GLY A 64 11.17 14.95 -4.39
CA GLY A 64 11.55 14.72 -2.99
C GLY A 64 10.89 13.51 -2.33
N VAL A 65 10.30 12.60 -3.10
CA VAL A 65 9.50 11.47 -2.59
C VAL A 65 10.41 10.35 -2.10
N GLY A 66 10.03 9.72 -0.99
CA GLY A 66 10.64 8.45 -0.55
C GLY A 66 11.88 8.61 0.34
N ARG A 67 12.04 9.75 1.00
CA ARG A 67 12.97 9.87 2.13
C ARG A 67 12.37 9.21 3.36
N VAL A 68 13.14 8.34 4.01
CA VAL A 68 12.74 7.65 5.24
C VAL A 68 13.85 7.82 6.28
N ASP A 69 13.48 8.27 7.48
CA ASP A 69 14.33 8.29 8.67
C ASP A 69 13.71 7.36 9.71
N MET A 70 14.40 6.26 10.03
CA MET A 70 13.83 5.20 10.84
C MET A 70 14.82 4.67 11.86
N VAL A 71 14.33 4.42 13.07
CA VAL A 71 14.98 3.53 14.03
C VAL A 71 14.40 2.14 13.88
N GLU A 72 15.21 1.18 13.44
CA GLU A 72 14.80 -0.20 13.19
C GLU A 72 15.33 -1.17 14.26
N ASN A 73 14.71 -2.35 14.34
CA ASN A 73 15.17 -3.44 15.20
C ASN A 73 15.93 -4.45 14.37
N ARG A 74 17.25 -4.53 14.55
CA ARG A 74 18.08 -5.53 13.88
C ARG A 74 17.81 -6.91 14.48
N LEU A 75 17.84 -7.93 13.62
CA LEU A 75 17.66 -9.33 14.05
C LEU A 75 18.65 -9.75 15.14
N VAL A 76 19.86 -9.18 15.13
CA VAL A 76 20.90 -9.44 16.14
C VAL A 76 20.62 -8.81 17.51
N GLY A 77 19.45 -8.19 17.71
CA GLY A 77 18.96 -7.74 19.01
C GLY A 77 19.25 -6.28 19.37
N ILE A 78 19.82 -5.49 18.45
CA ILE A 78 20.12 -4.07 18.66
C ILE A 78 19.22 -3.16 17.82
N LYS A 79 19.12 -1.89 18.20
CA LYS A 79 18.50 -0.86 17.38
C LYS A 79 19.55 -0.13 16.55
N SER A 80 19.19 0.27 15.34
CA SER A 80 19.97 1.21 14.51
C SER A 80 19.07 2.30 13.96
N ARG A 81 19.61 3.50 13.78
CA ARG A 81 18.96 4.55 12.99
C ARG A 81 19.56 4.51 11.59
N GLU A 82 18.70 4.45 10.58
CA GLU A 82 19.11 4.47 9.18
C GLU A 82 18.25 5.47 8.40
N ILE A 83 18.89 6.09 7.41
CA ILE A 83 18.25 6.98 6.45
C ILE A 83 18.21 6.26 5.11
N TYR A 84 17.04 6.24 4.46
CA TYR A 84 16.86 5.61 3.17
C TYR A 84 16.27 6.59 2.16
N GLU A 85 16.63 6.36 0.90
CA GLU A 85 16.00 6.96 -0.26
C GLU A 85 15.41 5.87 -1.13
N CYS A 86 14.08 5.85 -1.24
CA CYS A 86 13.36 4.83 -1.99
C CYS A 86 12.23 5.45 -2.86
N PRO A 87 12.53 6.44 -3.72
CA PRO A 87 11.52 7.16 -4.51
C PRO A 87 10.63 6.24 -5.36
N GLY A 88 11.24 5.39 -6.19
CA GLY A 88 10.50 4.49 -7.08
C GLY A 88 9.74 3.41 -6.31
N ALA A 89 10.34 2.84 -5.27
CA ALA A 89 9.69 1.84 -4.42
C ALA A 89 8.48 2.42 -3.67
N THR A 90 8.60 3.64 -3.15
CA THR A 90 7.51 4.37 -2.47
C THR A 90 6.32 4.57 -3.41
N ILE A 91 6.59 5.01 -4.64
CA ILE A 91 5.54 5.21 -5.66
C ILE A 91 4.90 3.88 -6.05
N LEU A 92 5.72 2.86 -6.36
CA LEU A 92 5.22 1.53 -6.76
C LEU A 92 4.37 0.89 -5.67
N LEU A 93 4.81 0.95 -4.41
CA LEU A 93 4.06 0.39 -3.29
C LEU A 93 2.70 1.08 -3.13
N LYS A 94 2.70 2.43 -3.19
CA LYS A 94 1.47 3.23 -3.06
C LYS A 94 0.48 2.94 -4.20
N VAL A 95 0.98 2.84 -5.42
CA VAL A 95 0.20 2.45 -6.60
C VAL A 95 -0.36 1.04 -6.43
N TYR A 96 0.50 0.07 -6.12
CA TYR A 96 0.14 -1.33 -6.03
C TYR A 96 -0.97 -1.54 -4.99
N GLN A 97 -0.79 -1.03 -3.78
CA GLN A 97 -1.78 -1.10 -2.70
C GLN A 97 -3.12 -0.44 -3.10
N SER A 98 -3.07 0.67 -3.82
CA SER A 98 -4.30 1.32 -4.29
C SER A 98 -5.02 0.50 -5.38
N LEU A 99 -4.30 -0.28 -6.17
CA LEU A 99 -4.91 -1.17 -7.15
C LEU A 99 -5.47 -2.42 -6.46
N GLU A 100 -4.77 -2.98 -5.48
CA GLU A 100 -5.26 -4.09 -4.64
C GLU A 100 -6.62 -3.77 -4.01
N GLY A 101 -6.77 -2.56 -3.43
CA GLY A 101 -8.04 -2.13 -2.82
C GLY A 101 -9.21 -2.00 -3.80
N LEU A 102 -8.95 -2.00 -5.11
CA LEU A 102 -9.99 -2.00 -6.15
C LEU A 102 -10.36 -3.41 -6.62
N VAL A 103 -9.43 -4.36 -6.57
CA VAL A 103 -9.55 -5.66 -7.25
C VAL A 103 -9.68 -6.85 -6.30
N TYR A 104 -9.38 -6.68 -5.01
CA TYR A 104 -9.49 -7.76 -4.03
C TYR A 104 -10.75 -7.62 -3.16
N PRO A 105 -11.43 -8.74 -2.85
CA PRO A 105 -12.50 -8.73 -1.87
C PRO A 105 -11.96 -8.42 -0.46
N ARG A 106 -12.85 -8.00 0.44
CA ARG A 106 -12.52 -7.56 1.80
C ARG A 106 -11.64 -8.55 2.57
N GLU A 107 -12.08 -9.81 2.67
CA GLU A 107 -11.37 -10.81 3.48
C GLU A 107 -9.99 -11.14 2.91
N LEU A 108 -9.85 -11.18 1.58
CA LEU A 108 -8.54 -11.36 0.95
C LEU A 108 -7.62 -10.18 1.24
N SER A 109 -8.14 -8.95 1.16
CA SER A 109 -7.38 -7.74 1.42
C SER A 109 -6.85 -7.71 2.86
N HIS A 110 -7.68 -8.07 3.83
CA HIS A 110 -7.27 -8.15 5.24
C HIS A 110 -6.24 -9.26 5.48
N PHE A 111 -6.47 -10.47 4.96
CA PHE A 111 -5.52 -11.57 5.14
C PHE A 111 -4.17 -11.31 4.45
N LYS A 112 -4.20 -10.68 3.27
CA LYS A 112 -2.98 -10.31 2.54
C LYS A 112 -2.10 -9.34 3.34
N GLN A 113 -2.64 -8.50 4.23
CA GLN A 113 -1.82 -7.65 5.09
C GLN A 113 -0.96 -8.48 6.05
N ILE A 114 -1.52 -9.53 6.65
CA ILE A 114 -0.79 -10.47 7.51
C ILE A 114 0.32 -11.16 6.71
N VAL A 115 -0.03 -11.67 5.52
CA VAL A 115 0.94 -12.32 4.63
C VAL A 115 2.05 -11.35 4.21
N SER A 116 1.71 -10.12 3.83
CA SER A 116 2.66 -9.09 3.42
C SER A 116 3.64 -8.77 4.53
N GLN A 117 3.16 -8.60 5.77
CA GLN A 117 4.01 -8.35 6.92
C GLN A 117 4.97 -9.52 7.15
N LYS A 118 4.47 -10.76 7.12
CA LYS A 118 5.30 -11.94 7.31
C LYS A 118 6.34 -12.10 6.19
N TYR A 119 5.96 -11.79 4.96
CA TYR A 119 6.87 -11.80 3.81
C TYR A 119 8.02 -10.80 4.00
N SER A 120 7.71 -9.59 4.44
CA SER A 120 8.72 -8.56 4.75
C SER A 120 9.65 -8.98 5.89
N GLU A 121 9.11 -9.58 6.97
CA GLU A 121 9.93 -10.13 8.07
C GLU A 121 10.92 -11.19 7.59
N LEU A 122 10.45 -12.19 6.84
CA LEU A 122 11.33 -13.25 6.33
C LEU A 122 12.44 -12.70 5.44
N THR A 123 12.11 -11.68 4.63
CA THR A 123 13.09 -10.99 3.78
C THR A 123 14.12 -10.27 4.64
N TYR A 124 13.69 -9.51 5.65
CA TYR A 124 14.57 -8.78 6.57
C TYR A 124 15.46 -9.73 7.40
N TYR A 125 14.94 -10.88 7.82
CA TYR A 125 15.67 -11.88 8.59
C TYR A 125 16.66 -12.72 7.76
N GLY A 126 16.78 -12.46 6.45
CA GLY A 126 17.64 -13.25 5.57
C GLY A 126 17.10 -14.64 5.26
N LEU A 127 15.81 -14.90 5.52
CA LEU A 127 15.13 -16.18 5.31
C LEU A 127 14.47 -16.30 3.92
N TRP A 128 15.08 -15.68 2.91
CA TRP A 128 14.57 -15.63 1.54
C TRP A 128 14.34 -17.02 0.91
N PHE A 129 15.17 -18.00 1.28
CA PHE A 129 15.08 -19.39 0.76
C PHE A 129 14.39 -20.35 1.73
N SER A 130 13.68 -19.85 2.74
CA SER A 130 12.95 -20.70 3.68
C SER A 130 11.70 -21.31 3.05
N ALA A 131 11.30 -22.51 3.53
CA ALA A 131 10.08 -23.18 3.08
C ALA A 131 8.82 -22.32 3.32
N LEU A 132 8.79 -21.52 4.40
CA LEU A 132 7.68 -20.60 4.65
C LEU A 132 7.61 -19.51 3.57
N LYS A 133 8.74 -18.95 3.15
CA LYS A 133 8.78 -17.96 2.07
C LYS A 133 8.24 -18.56 0.76
N GLU A 134 8.65 -19.78 0.41
CA GLU A 134 8.13 -20.50 -0.77
C GLU A 134 6.60 -20.71 -0.69
N ALA A 135 6.08 -21.08 0.48
CA ALA A 135 4.63 -21.20 0.68
C ALA A 135 3.90 -19.86 0.48
N LEU A 136 4.47 -18.76 0.97
CA LEU A 136 3.91 -17.41 0.76
C LEU A 136 4.00 -16.98 -0.72
N ASP A 137 5.04 -17.37 -1.46
CA ASP A 137 5.11 -17.15 -2.91
C ASP A 137 3.94 -17.82 -3.64
N GLY A 138 3.56 -19.02 -3.20
CA GLY A 138 2.38 -19.73 -3.71
C GLY A 138 1.10 -18.91 -3.52
N PHE A 139 0.89 -18.33 -2.34
CA PHE A 139 -0.23 -17.43 -2.07
C PHE A 139 -0.20 -16.20 -2.99
N VAL A 140 0.95 -15.51 -3.09
CA VAL A 140 1.11 -14.30 -3.91
C VAL A 140 0.86 -14.61 -5.40
N LYS A 141 1.32 -15.77 -5.88
CA LYS A 141 1.13 -16.22 -7.26
C LYS A 141 -0.34 -16.32 -7.65
N VAL A 142 -1.22 -16.72 -6.74
CA VAL A 142 -2.66 -16.84 -7.00
C VAL A 142 -3.31 -15.46 -7.11
N ILE A 143 -2.93 -14.54 -6.22
CA ILE A 143 -3.66 -13.25 -6.08
C ILE A 143 -3.20 -12.21 -7.12
N LYS A 144 -1.91 -12.22 -7.50
CA LYS A 144 -1.31 -11.18 -8.35
C LYS A 144 -2.00 -11.02 -9.71
N ASP A 145 -2.60 -12.08 -10.24
CA ASP A 145 -3.23 -12.09 -11.56
C ASP A 145 -4.43 -11.13 -11.65
N LYS A 146 -5.04 -10.77 -10.51
CA LYS A 146 -6.13 -9.78 -10.48
C LYS A 146 -5.64 -8.34 -10.50
N VAL A 147 -4.37 -8.11 -10.16
CA VAL A 147 -3.74 -6.78 -10.06
C VAL A 147 -3.34 -6.30 -11.46
N THR A 148 -4.34 -6.00 -12.28
CA THR A 148 -4.19 -5.39 -13.61
C THR A 148 -4.99 -4.09 -13.65
N GLY A 149 -4.36 -2.98 -14.04
CA GLY A 149 -5.01 -1.68 -14.07
C GLY A 149 -4.03 -0.51 -14.02
N THR A 150 -4.58 0.70 -14.13
CA THR A 150 -3.83 1.96 -14.12
C THR A 150 -4.17 2.75 -12.86
N ILE A 151 -3.15 3.25 -12.17
CA ILE A 151 -3.31 4.18 -11.05
C ILE A 151 -2.64 5.50 -11.40
N LYS A 152 -3.36 6.60 -11.18
CA LYS A 152 -2.85 7.96 -11.33
C LYS A 152 -2.42 8.50 -9.97
N VAL A 153 -1.19 8.99 -9.88
CA VAL A 153 -0.65 9.62 -8.68
C VAL A 153 -0.25 11.06 -8.95
N LYS A 154 -0.31 11.87 -7.90
CA LYS A 154 0.18 13.24 -7.82
C LYS A 154 1.39 13.24 -6.88
N LEU A 155 2.54 13.64 -7.41
CA LEU A 155 3.76 13.86 -6.65
C LEU A 155 3.91 15.35 -6.36
N PHE A 156 4.16 15.70 -5.11
CA PHE A 156 4.33 17.09 -4.72
C PHE A 156 5.06 17.23 -3.39
N LYS A 157 6.17 17.96 -3.37
CA LYS A 157 6.90 18.34 -2.15
C LYS A 157 7.06 17.15 -1.17
N GLY A 158 7.66 16.07 -1.64
CA GLY A 158 7.90 14.83 -0.88
C GLY A 158 6.73 13.85 -0.80
N ASN A 159 5.54 14.23 -1.24
CA ASN A 159 4.34 13.40 -1.11
C ASN A 159 3.99 12.65 -2.40
N CYS A 160 3.46 11.44 -2.25
CA CYS A 160 2.84 10.65 -3.33
C CYS A 160 1.37 10.36 -2.97
N VAL A 161 0.44 11.00 -3.68
CA VAL A 161 -1.00 10.91 -3.41
C VAL A 161 -1.71 10.27 -4.60
N VAL A 162 -2.51 9.23 -4.35
CA VAL A 162 -3.32 8.61 -5.41
C VAL A 162 -4.54 9.49 -5.71
N VAL A 163 -4.71 9.84 -6.98
CA VAL A 163 -5.77 10.74 -7.45
C VAL A 163 -6.71 10.10 -8.48
N GLY A 164 -6.40 8.90 -8.97
CA GLY A 164 -7.28 8.20 -9.92
C GLY A 164 -6.96 6.71 -9.97
N ARG A 165 -7.97 5.89 -10.25
CA ARG A 165 -7.89 4.44 -10.34
C ARG A 165 -8.70 3.94 -11.52
N LYS A 166 -8.20 2.93 -12.23
CA LYS A 166 -8.91 2.26 -13.31
C LYS A 166 -8.48 0.80 -13.39
N SER A 167 -9.43 -0.12 -13.41
CA SER A 167 -9.17 -1.54 -13.65
C SER A 167 -10.35 -2.20 -14.34
N LYS A 168 -10.08 -3.17 -15.22
CA LYS A 168 -11.10 -4.07 -15.76
C LYS A 168 -11.55 -5.13 -14.75
N ASN A 169 -10.74 -5.38 -13.71
CA ASN A 169 -11.02 -6.30 -12.62
C ASN A 169 -11.59 -5.58 -11.38
N SER A 170 -12.13 -4.37 -11.57
CA SER A 170 -12.69 -3.58 -10.47
C SER A 170 -13.85 -4.34 -9.82
N LEU A 171 -13.79 -4.47 -8.49
CA LEU A 171 -14.92 -4.91 -7.67
C LEU A 171 -15.77 -3.74 -7.17
N TYR A 172 -15.35 -2.50 -7.44
CA TYR A 172 -16.17 -1.33 -7.22
C TYR A 172 -17.27 -1.26 -8.29
N ASP A 173 -18.51 -1.36 -7.83
CA ASP A 173 -19.71 -1.13 -8.62
C ASP A 173 -20.30 0.23 -8.21
N PHE A 174 -20.37 1.16 -9.16
CA PHE A 174 -20.87 2.51 -8.92
C PHE A 174 -22.34 2.51 -8.49
N ASN A 175 -23.17 1.65 -9.10
CA ASN A 175 -24.61 1.64 -8.85
C ASN A 175 -24.94 1.06 -7.48
N LEU A 176 -24.13 0.12 -6.97
CA LEU A 176 -24.28 -0.39 -5.60
C LEU A 176 -23.80 0.59 -4.52
N ALA A 177 -23.01 1.60 -4.89
CA ALA A 177 -22.37 2.51 -3.94
C ALA A 177 -22.96 3.93 -3.95
N THR A 178 -23.66 4.31 -5.02
CA THR A 178 -24.18 5.67 -5.19
C THR A 178 -25.45 5.90 -4.38
N TYR A 179 -25.67 7.16 -3.96
CA TYR A 179 -26.95 7.64 -3.43
C TYR A 179 -27.76 8.41 -4.49
N ASP A 180 -27.22 8.54 -5.71
CA ASP A 180 -27.87 9.25 -6.81
C ASP A 180 -28.89 8.36 -7.54
N ARG A 181 -29.52 8.92 -8.60
CA ARG A 181 -30.38 8.15 -9.51
C ARG A 181 -29.58 7.00 -10.12
N GLY A 182 -30.04 5.77 -9.89
CA GLY A 182 -29.35 4.55 -10.35
C GLY A 182 -28.83 3.65 -9.22
N ASP A 183 -29.10 4.00 -7.95
CA ASP A 183 -28.85 3.10 -6.81
C ASP A 183 -29.52 1.74 -7.01
N THR A 184 -28.73 0.68 -6.89
CA THR A 184 -29.17 -0.73 -6.99
C THR A 184 -29.03 -1.49 -5.68
N PHE A 185 -28.55 -0.86 -4.60
CA PHE A 185 -28.39 -1.52 -3.31
C PHE A 185 -29.72 -1.66 -2.58
N ASN A 186 -30.16 -2.91 -2.35
CA ASN A 186 -31.38 -3.16 -1.59
C ASN A 186 -31.16 -2.96 -0.09
N GLN A 187 -31.56 -1.79 0.42
CA GLN A 187 -31.42 -1.41 1.82
C GLN A 187 -32.29 -2.24 2.78
N ASP A 188 -33.34 -2.92 2.31
CA ASP A 188 -34.23 -3.72 3.17
C ASP A 188 -33.49 -4.89 3.84
N PHE A 189 -32.44 -5.41 3.18
CA PHE A 189 -31.62 -6.49 3.74
C PHE A 189 -30.75 -6.04 4.91
N ALA A 190 -30.47 -4.75 5.07
CA ALA A 190 -29.57 -4.23 6.09
C ALA A 190 -30.07 -4.54 7.51
N LYS A 191 -31.39 -4.38 7.75
CA LYS A 191 -31.97 -4.62 9.08
C LYS A 191 -31.79 -6.07 9.54
N GLY A 192 -32.07 -7.03 8.66
CA GLY A 192 -31.90 -8.45 8.93
C GLY A 192 -30.43 -8.82 9.16
N PHE A 193 -29.55 -8.31 8.29
CA PHE A 193 -28.11 -8.52 8.42
C PHE A 193 -27.56 -7.99 9.76
N ILE A 194 -27.86 -6.74 10.13
CA ILE A 194 -27.41 -6.13 11.39
C ILE A 194 -27.91 -6.94 12.59
N GLY A 195 -29.17 -7.38 12.55
CA GLY A 195 -29.78 -8.21 13.59
C GLY A 195 -29.04 -9.53 13.81
N LEU A 196 -28.81 -10.29 12.73
CA LEU A 196 -28.15 -11.59 12.78
C LEU A 196 -26.65 -11.48 13.07
N TRP A 197 -25.96 -10.55 12.43
CA TRP A 197 -24.52 -10.34 12.59
C TRP A 197 -24.17 -9.89 14.02
N GLY A 198 -25.00 -9.03 14.61
CA GLY A 198 -24.83 -8.57 15.99
C GLY A 198 -25.35 -9.53 17.06
N LEU A 199 -26.04 -10.62 16.69
CA LEU A 199 -26.67 -11.51 17.66
C LEU A 199 -25.67 -12.13 18.66
N PRO A 200 -24.52 -12.67 18.24
CA PRO A 200 -23.57 -13.29 19.18
C PRO A 200 -23.03 -12.32 20.22
N THR A 201 -22.70 -11.08 19.83
CA THR A 201 -22.16 -10.07 20.75
C THR A 201 -23.24 -9.54 21.70
N LYS A 202 -24.49 -9.43 21.24
CA LYS A 202 -25.64 -9.12 22.10
C LYS A 202 -25.83 -10.18 23.18
N VAL A 203 -25.83 -11.46 22.80
CA VAL A 203 -25.98 -12.59 23.75
C VAL A 203 -24.83 -12.62 24.76
N TYR A 204 -23.58 -12.45 24.29
CA TYR A 204 -22.43 -12.37 25.19
C TYR A 204 -22.58 -11.22 26.20
N SER A 205 -22.99 -10.04 25.72
CA SER A 205 -23.16 -8.87 26.57
C SER A 205 -24.30 -9.05 27.58
N SER A 206 -25.44 -9.65 27.20
CA SER A 206 -26.58 -9.81 28.11
C SER A 206 -26.25 -10.76 29.26
N VAL A 207 -25.55 -11.86 28.98
CA VAL A 207 -25.16 -12.83 30.03
C VAL A 207 -24.10 -12.25 30.97
N ASN A 208 -23.10 -11.53 30.44
CA ASN A 208 -21.92 -11.15 31.22
C ASN A 208 -21.99 -9.75 31.85
N ARG A 209 -22.87 -8.86 31.39
CA ARG A 209 -23.01 -7.52 32.02
C ARG A 209 -24.02 -7.47 33.15
N GLU A 210 -24.97 -8.41 33.23
CA GLU A 210 -25.90 -8.48 34.37
C GLU A 210 -25.21 -8.91 35.68
N ILE A 211 -24.01 -9.52 35.59
CA ILE A 211 -23.23 -9.98 36.75
C ILE A 211 -22.42 -8.83 37.41
N SER A 212 -22.35 -7.64 36.80
CA SER A 212 -21.54 -6.52 37.33
C SER A 212 -22.29 -5.57 38.29
N ASN A 213 -23.51 -5.92 38.73
CA ASN A 213 -24.32 -5.15 39.69
C ASN A 213 -24.53 -5.88 41.05
N GLN A 214 -23.63 -6.79 41.43
CA GLN A 214 -23.50 -7.33 42.79
C GLN A 214 -22.13 -6.99 43.36
#